data_AF-A0A016T7R7-F1
#
_entry.id   AF-A0A016T7R7-F1
#
_cell.length_a   1.000
_cell.length_b   1.000
_cell.length_c   1.000
_cell.angle_alpha   90.00
_cell.angle_beta   90.00
_cell.angle_gamma   90.00
#
_symmetry.space_group_name_H-M   'P 1'
#
loop_
_entity.id
_entity.type
_entity.pdbx_description
1 polymer ?
#
loop_
_entity_poly.entity_id
_entity_poly.type
_entity_poly.pdbx_seq_one_letter_code
_entity_poly.pdbx_strand_id
1 'polypeptide(L)'
;MTLTSGILPYKRYIDDVFVMGTTEVEVEILFEKLNSFDPDVSFTMERPDDDGYLPFLNTKVRFNGGQKEHLWHKKAVSANILVHARTTHPHFIKANVVRNLIRTKGKLCTGMDSTVQMTVARTLEENGYSGNPATIATWLPQSTPDGIPLILPCVGDRPARAVNKAVK
;
A
#
# COMPACT_ATOMS: atom_id res chain seq x y z
N MET A 1 -35.28 0.12 3.32
CA MET A 1 -34.66 1.18 2.52
C MET A 1 -34.54 0.70 1.09
N THR A 2 -35.36 1.22 0.19
CA THR A 2 -35.20 1.05 -1.25
C THR A 2 -34.13 2.03 -1.71
N LEU A 3 -33.01 1.54 -2.25
CA LEU A 3 -32.08 2.39 -2.99
C LEU A 3 -32.88 3.09 -4.08
N THR A 4 -32.79 4.42 -4.14
CA THR A 4 -33.50 5.25 -5.11
C THR A 4 -33.18 4.79 -6.54
N SER A 5 -34.19 4.83 -7.43
CA SER A 5 -33.98 4.68 -8.87
C SER A 5 -32.83 5.58 -9.30
N GLY A 6 -31.71 5.00 -9.73
CA GLY A 6 -30.49 5.75 -10.05
C GLY A 6 -29.20 5.25 -9.41
N ILE A 7 -29.28 4.60 -8.25
CA ILE A 7 -28.09 3.98 -7.65
C ILE A 7 -27.87 2.59 -8.27
N LEU A 8 -26.70 2.37 -8.84
CA LEU A 8 -26.31 1.12 -9.51
C LEU A 8 -25.73 0.12 -8.47
N PRO A 9 -24.40 0.03 -8.21
CA PRO A 9 -23.89 -0.74 -7.08
C PRO A 9 -23.82 0.08 -5.79
N TYR A 10 -24.31 -0.52 -4.71
CA TYR A 10 -23.97 -0.15 -3.33
C TYR A 10 -23.14 -1.29 -2.74
N LYS A 11 -21.91 -1.01 -2.31
CA LYS A 11 -21.04 -1.99 -1.64
C LYS A 11 -20.45 -1.37 -0.38
N ARG A 12 -20.42 -2.13 0.71
CA ARG A 12 -19.85 -1.71 1.99
C ARG A 12 -18.72 -2.64 2.40
N TYR A 13 -17.61 -2.05 2.85
CA TYR A 13 -16.53 -2.73 3.57
C TYR A 13 -16.36 -2.06 4.93
N ILE A 14 -16.89 -2.69 5.98
CA ILE A 14 -16.93 -2.12 7.34
C ILE A 14 -17.60 -0.73 7.34
N ASP A 15 -16.82 0.34 7.45
CA ASP A 15 -17.19 1.75 7.48
C ASP A 15 -17.09 2.41 6.09
N ASP A 16 -16.26 1.89 5.20
CA ASP A 16 -16.09 2.41 3.83
C ASP A 16 -17.24 1.95 2.92
N VAL A 17 -17.92 2.89 2.24
CA VAL A 17 -19.00 2.63 1.29
C VAL A 17 -18.58 3.05 -0.11
N PHE A 18 -18.79 2.17 -1.08
CA PHE A 18 -18.66 2.46 -2.51
C PHE A 18 -20.04 2.55 -3.14
N VAL A 19 -20.32 3.70 -3.77
CA VAL A 19 -21.56 3.98 -4.47
C VAL A 19 -21.25 4.42 -5.89
N MET A 20 -22.05 3.97 -6.85
CA MET A 20 -22.09 4.56 -8.19
C MET A 20 -23.55 4.85 -8.55
N GLY A 21 -23.81 6.11 -8.91
CA GLY A 21 -25.11 6.57 -9.43
C GLY A 21 -25.10 6.66 -10.95
N THR A 22 -26.28 6.78 -11.56
CA THR A 22 -26.38 7.08 -13.01
C THR A 22 -26.05 8.53 -13.30
N THR A 23 -26.27 9.42 -12.33
CA THR A 23 -25.87 10.83 -12.36
C THR A 23 -25.21 11.25 -11.05
N GLU A 24 -24.42 12.32 -11.08
CA GLU A 24 -23.83 12.91 -9.86
C GLU A 24 -24.92 13.39 -8.89
N VAL A 25 -26.00 13.98 -9.42
CA VAL A 25 -27.14 14.47 -8.63
C VAL A 25 -27.78 13.37 -7.79
N GLU A 26 -27.91 12.15 -8.33
CA GLU A 26 -28.45 11.02 -7.57
C GLU A 26 -27.54 10.59 -6.42
N VAL A 27 -26.22 10.68 -6.61
CA VAL A 27 -25.24 10.39 -5.57
C VAL A 27 -25.29 11.46 -4.47
N GLU A 28 -25.42 12.74 -4.83
CA GLU A 28 -25.60 13.84 -3.85
C GLU A 28 -26.88 13.67 -3.04
N ILE A 29 -28.02 13.38 -3.69
CA ILE A 29 -29.28 13.13 -3.01
C ILE A 29 -29.16 11.97 -2.01
N LEU A 30 -28.45 10.90 -2.38
CA LEU A 30 -28.18 9.80 -1.46
C LEU A 30 -27.32 10.26 -0.28
N PHE A 31 -26.28 11.05 -0.54
CA PHE A 31 -25.37 11.55 0.48
C PHE A 31 -26.05 12.49 1.49
N GLU A 32 -26.91 13.38 1.02
CA GLU A 32 -27.75 14.23 1.88
C GLU A 32 -28.72 13.39 2.71
N LYS A 33 -29.32 12.35 2.12
CA LYS A 33 -30.18 11.41 2.85
C LYS A 33 -29.43 10.63 3.93
N LEU A 34 -28.20 10.19 3.64
CA LEU A 34 -27.37 9.48 4.60
C LEU A 34 -27.00 10.39 5.79
N ASN A 35 -26.61 11.64 5.52
CA ASN A 35 -26.25 12.61 6.56
C ASN A 35 -27.44 13.21 7.32
N SER A 36 -28.66 13.09 6.80
CA SER A 36 -29.88 13.53 7.52
C SER A 36 -30.53 12.42 8.34
N PHE A 37 -30.04 11.18 8.25
CA PHE A 37 -30.66 10.04 8.89
C PHE A 37 -30.49 10.03 10.42
N ASP A 38 -29.29 10.35 10.91
CA ASP A 38 -28.96 10.32 12.34
C ASP A 38 -28.02 11.49 12.68
N PRO A 39 -28.34 12.33 13.68
CA PRO A 39 -27.53 13.49 14.03
C PRO A 39 -26.14 13.15 14.59
N ASP A 40 -25.94 11.93 15.11
CA ASP A 40 -24.68 11.48 15.69
C ASP A 40 -23.77 10.77 14.66
N VAL A 41 -24.25 10.58 13.42
CA VAL A 41 -23.51 9.92 12.35
C VAL A 41 -23.32 10.88 11.17
N SER A 42 -22.06 11.15 10.82
CA SER A 42 -21.71 11.95 9.64
C SER A 42 -20.92 11.15 8.64
N PHE A 43 -21.35 11.17 7.38
CA PHE A 43 -20.66 10.57 6.25
C PHE A 43 -19.86 11.64 5.51
N THR A 44 -18.67 11.26 5.04
CA THR A 44 -17.86 12.03 4.10
C THR A 44 -17.85 11.35 2.74
N MET A 45 -17.79 12.12 1.66
CA MET A 45 -17.70 11.59 0.30
C MET A 45 -16.37 11.96 -0.34
N GLU A 46 -15.65 10.95 -0.83
CA GLU A 46 -14.54 11.12 -1.76
C GLU A 46 -15.07 11.04 -3.21
N ARG A 47 -14.53 11.88 -4.09
CA ARG A 47 -14.86 11.89 -5.52
C ARG A 47 -13.67 11.40 -6.36
N PRO A 48 -13.90 10.91 -7.59
CA PRO A 48 -12.81 10.58 -8.50
C PRO A 48 -11.87 11.77 -8.71
N ASP A 49 -10.57 11.50 -8.87
CA ASP A 49 -9.58 12.51 -9.26
C ASP A 49 -9.72 12.91 -10.74
N ASP A 50 -8.88 13.86 -11.19
CA ASP A 50 -8.92 14.39 -12.57
C ASP A 50 -8.69 13.30 -13.63
N ASP A 51 -8.01 12.20 -13.27
CA ASP A 51 -7.81 11.04 -14.14
C ASP A 51 -9.00 10.06 -14.09
N GLY A 52 -10.04 10.35 -13.29
CA GLY A 52 -11.23 9.55 -13.09
C GLY A 52 -11.05 8.39 -12.11
N TYR A 53 -9.99 8.37 -11.32
CA TYR A 53 -9.76 7.34 -10.30
C TYR A 53 -10.32 7.73 -8.94
N LEU A 54 -11.15 6.85 -8.38
CA LEU A 54 -11.64 6.96 -7.01
C LEU A 54 -10.83 6.01 -6.10
N PRO A 55 -10.15 6.52 -5.04
CA PRO A 55 -9.59 5.67 -4.00
C PRO A 55 -10.67 4.82 -3.31
N PHE A 56 -10.40 3.54 -3.12
CA PHE A 56 -11.20 2.65 -2.29
C PHE A 56 -10.31 1.57 -1.69
N LEU A 57 -10.18 1.58 -0.36
CA LEU A 57 -9.25 0.72 0.39
C LEU A 57 -7.79 0.86 -0.09
N ASN A 58 -7.16 -0.26 -0.49
CA ASN A 58 -5.80 -0.31 -1.03
C ASN A 58 -5.80 -0.29 -2.57
N THR A 59 -6.86 0.24 -3.18
CA THR A 59 -7.01 0.35 -4.63
C THR A 59 -7.50 1.73 -5.04
N LYS A 60 -7.22 2.12 -6.28
CA LYS A 60 -7.91 3.19 -7.00
C LYS A 60 -8.66 2.55 -8.15
N VAL A 61 -9.92 2.93 -8.33
CA VAL A 61 -10.82 2.32 -9.32
C VAL A 61 -11.32 3.38 -10.29
N ARG A 62 -11.34 3.04 -11.58
CA ARG A 62 -11.88 3.89 -12.64
C ARG A 62 -12.75 3.05 -13.57
N PHE A 63 -13.81 3.65 -14.09
CA PHE A 63 -14.63 3.08 -15.15
C PHE A 63 -14.44 3.93 -16.40
N ASN A 64 -13.88 3.34 -17.46
CA ASN A 64 -13.64 4.02 -18.72
C ASN A 64 -14.22 3.18 -19.86
N GLY A 65 -15.16 3.73 -20.64
CA GLY A 65 -15.77 3.03 -21.78
C GLY A 65 -16.40 1.68 -21.42
N GLY A 66 -16.96 1.52 -20.22
CA GLY A 66 -17.53 0.26 -19.72
C GLY A 66 -16.50 -0.76 -19.22
N GLN A 67 -15.20 -0.45 -19.28
CA GLN A 67 -14.15 -1.28 -18.70
C GLN A 67 -13.77 -0.77 -17.30
N LYS A 68 -13.57 -1.72 -16.37
CA LYS A 68 -13.09 -1.42 -15.02
C LYS A 68 -11.58 -1.50 -14.98
N GLU A 69 -10.95 -0.39 -14.65
CA GLU A 69 -9.53 -0.32 -14.34
C GLU A 69 -9.34 -0.21 -12.83
N HIS A 70 -8.32 -0.88 -12.32
CA HIS A 70 -7.93 -0.80 -10.92
C HIS A 70 -6.41 -0.72 -10.81
N LEU A 71 -5.94 0.13 -9.89
CA LEU A 71 -4.54 0.30 -9.55
C LEU A 71 -4.35 0.06 -8.06
N TRP A 72 -3.22 -0.49 -7.67
CA TRP A 72 -2.83 -0.52 -6.27
C TRP A 72 -2.69 0.91 -5.75
N HIS A 73 -3.31 1.20 -4.61
CA HIS A 73 -3.26 2.50 -3.98
C HIS A 73 -2.72 2.38 -2.57
N LYS A 74 -1.77 3.27 -2.25
CA LYS A 74 -1.27 3.45 -0.90
C LYS A 74 -2.08 4.56 -0.22
N LYS A 75 -2.85 4.22 0.82
CA LYS A 75 -3.53 5.24 1.66
C LYS A 75 -2.50 6.23 2.22
N ALA A 76 -2.81 7.52 2.18
CA ALA A 76 -1.89 8.58 2.64
C ALA A 76 -1.40 8.36 4.09
N VAL A 77 -2.30 7.90 4.96
CA VAL A 77 -2.02 7.61 6.38
C VAL A 77 -1.18 6.35 6.61
N SER A 78 -0.99 5.50 5.59
CA SER A 78 -0.22 4.28 5.77
C SER A 78 1.28 4.61 5.85
N ALA A 79 1.88 4.29 7.00
CA ALA A 79 3.30 4.39 7.16
C ALA A 79 3.99 3.43 6.18
N ASN A 80 5.09 3.86 5.55
CA ASN A 80 5.93 3.01 4.69
C ASN A 80 6.73 2.00 5.54
N ILE A 81 6.06 1.25 6.42
CA ILE A 81 6.74 0.36 7.37
C ILE A 81 6.58 -1.08 6.88
N LEU A 82 7.69 -1.65 6.43
CA LEU A 82 7.86 -3.08 6.25
C LEU A 82 8.79 -3.60 7.35
N VAL A 83 8.94 -4.92 7.44
CA VAL A 83 10.08 -5.48 8.19
C VAL A 83 11.34 -4.98 7.51
N HIS A 84 12.11 -4.11 8.18
CA HIS A 84 13.29 -3.50 7.57
C HIS A 84 14.33 -4.59 7.26
N ALA A 85 15.04 -4.46 6.12
CA ALA A 85 16.04 -5.42 5.66
C ALA A 85 17.17 -5.74 6.68
N ARG A 86 17.48 -4.80 7.60
CA ARG A 86 18.54 -4.90 8.62
C ARG A 86 18.06 -5.45 9.97
N THR A 87 16.80 -5.87 10.08
CA THR A 87 16.29 -6.52 11.29
C THR A 87 16.93 -7.91 11.48
N THR A 88 16.89 -8.41 12.71
CA THR A 88 17.29 -9.79 13.08
C THR A 88 16.34 -10.87 12.57
N HIS A 89 15.25 -10.48 11.91
CA HIS A 89 14.25 -11.43 11.48
C HIS A 89 14.85 -12.40 10.46
N PRO A 90 14.43 -13.68 10.47
CA PRO A 90 14.91 -14.67 9.51
C PRO A 90 14.78 -14.17 8.07
N HIS A 91 15.74 -14.53 7.22
CA HIS A 91 15.78 -14.11 5.82
C HIS A 91 14.45 -14.34 5.09
N PHE A 92 13.82 -15.49 5.32
CA PHE A 92 12.56 -15.84 4.67
C PHE A 92 11.42 -14.89 5.03
N ILE A 93 11.38 -14.33 6.26
CA ILE A 93 10.36 -13.34 6.66
C ILE A 93 10.53 -12.07 5.84
N LYS A 94 11.74 -11.53 5.78
CA LYS A 94 12.09 -10.32 5.02
C LYS A 94 11.76 -10.50 3.53
N ALA A 95 12.17 -11.62 2.94
CA ALA A 95 11.88 -11.95 1.56
C ALA A 95 10.37 -12.12 1.29
N ASN A 96 9.63 -12.74 2.22
CA ASN A 96 8.19 -12.94 2.09
C ASN A 96 7.41 -11.62 2.13
N VAL A 97 7.80 -10.67 3.00
CA VAL A 97 7.17 -9.35 3.07
C VAL A 97 7.27 -8.62 1.73
N VAL A 98 8.47 -8.57 1.13
CA VAL A 98 8.69 -7.96 -0.19
C VAL A 98 7.92 -8.69 -1.27
N ARG A 99 7.98 -10.03 -1.29
CA ARG A 99 7.25 -10.84 -2.27
C ARG A 99 5.74 -10.62 -2.19
N ASN A 100 5.21 -10.50 -0.97
CA ASN A 100 3.79 -10.26 -0.75
C ASN A 100 3.37 -8.87 -1.25
N LEU A 101 4.18 -7.83 -1.01
CA LEU A 101 3.91 -6.49 -1.55
C LEU A 101 3.85 -6.51 -3.08
N ILE A 102 4.85 -7.10 -3.73
CA ILE A 102 4.92 -7.20 -5.21
C ILE A 102 3.74 -8.00 -5.78
N ARG A 103 3.40 -9.13 -5.14
CA ARG A 103 2.26 -9.97 -5.55
C ARG A 103 0.93 -9.24 -5.39
N THR A 104 0.73 -8.56 -4.27
CA THR A 104 -0.50 -7.79 -4.01
C THR A 104 -0.65 -6.65 -5.00
N LYS A 105 0.44 -5.90 -5.25
CA LYS A 105 0.48 -4.89 -6.33
C LYS A 105 0.05 -5.49 -7.67
N GLY A 106 0.61 -6.64 -8.05
CA GLY A 106 0.28 -7.31 -9.31
C GLY A 106 -1.18 -7.78 -9.40
N LYS A 107 -1.78 -8.23 -8.29
CA LYS A 107 -3.19 -8.64 -8.26
C LYS A 107 -4.17 -7.47 -8.30
N LEU A 108 -3.75 -6.30 -7.82
CA LEU A 108 -4.59 -5.11 -7.68
C LEU A 108 -4.38 -4.08 -8.79
N CYS A 109 -3.53 -4.38 -9.77
CA CYS A 109 -3.31 -3.57 -10.95
C CYS A 109 -3.83 -4.29 -12.19
N THR A 110 -4.67 -3.61 -12.99
CA THR A 110 -5.09 -4.11 -14.32
C THR A 110 -3.94 -4.09 -15.33
N GLY A 111 -2.94 -3.21 -15.14
CA GLY A 111 -1.79 -3.07 -16.02
C GLY A 111 -0.55 -2.51 -15.31
N MET A 112 0.49 -2.22 -16.08
CA MET A 112 1.70 -1.59 -15.57
C MET A 112 1.50 -0.08 -15.47
N ASP A 113 1.50 0.42 -14.24
CA ASP A 113 1.44 1.85 -13.93
C ASP A 113 2.77 2.34 -13.34
N SER A 114 3.31 3.43 -13.90
CA SER A 114 4.63 3.97 -13.51
C SER A 114 4.61 4.58 -12.11
N THR A 115 3.53 5.26 -11.73
CA THR A 115 3.37 5.89 -10.41
C THR A 115 3.32 4.82 -9.31
N VAL A 116 2.60 3.73 -9.54
CA VAL A 116 2.56 2.57 -8.65
C VAL A 116 3.94 1.92 -8.54
N GLN A 117 4.65 1.75 -9.67
CA GLN A 117 6.00 1.20 -9.66
C GLN A 117 6.97 2.06 -8.85
N MET A 118 6.98 3.38 -9.07
CA MET A 118 7.81 4.32 -8.31
C MET A 118 7.46 4.31 -6.82
N THR A 119 6.17 4.27 -6.48
CA THR A 119 5.73 4.23 -5.08
C THR A 119 6.24 2.97 -4.38
N VAL A 120 6.10 1.80 -5.02
CA VAL A 120 6.59 0.53 -4.46
C VAL A 120 8.11 0.51 -4.36
N ALA A 121 8.82 1.00 -5.38
CA ALA A 121 10.28 1.10 -5.37
C ALA A 121 10.76 1.97 -4.20
N ARG A 122 10.16 3.15 -4.01
CA ARG A 122 10.44 4.04 -2.88
C ARG A 122 10.15 3.37 -1.54
N THR A 123 9.00 2.71 -1.38
CA THR A 123 8.68 1.97 -0.14
C THR A 123 9.73 0.89 0.16
N LEU A 124 10.22 0.17 -0.84
CA LEU A 124 11.27 -0.83 -0.65
C LEU A 124 12.60 -0.19 -0.23
N GLU A 125 12.99 0.88 -0.90
CA GLU A 125 14.23 1.62 -0.62
C GLU A 125 14.25 2.20 0.80
N GLU A 126 13.16 2.84 1.22
CA GLU A 126 12.99 3.38 2.58
C GLU A 126 13.07 2.28 3.67
N ASN A 127 12.82 1.02 3.32
CA ASN A 127 12.93 -0.14 4.22
C ASN A 127 14.26 -0.92 4.06
N GLY A 128 15.21 -0.34 3.32
CA GLY A 128 16.55 -0.88 3.13
C GLY A 128 16.62 -2.07 2.17
N TYR A 129 15.61 -2.27 1.33
CA TYR A 129 15.65 -3.26 0.24
C TYR A 129 16.19 -2.62 -1.03
N SER A 130 17.02 -3.36 -1.77
CA SER A 130 17.44 -2.94 -3.10
C SER A 130 16.26 -2.95 -4.07
N GLY A 131 16.15 -1.92 -4.92
CA GLY A 131 15.07 -1.77 -5.90
C GLY A 131 15.02 -2.83 -7.00
N ASN A 132 15.94 -3.81 -7.03
CA ASN A 132 15.91 -4.92 -7.96
C ASN A 132 14.94 -6.02 -7.45
N PRO A 133 13.80 -6.27 -8.09
CA PRO A 133 12.84 -7.29 -7.66
C PRO A 133 13.37 -8.73 -7.84
N ALA A 134 14.34 -8.94 -8.73
CA ALA A 134 14.94 -10.24 -9.04
C ALA A 134 15.97 -10.65 -7.98
N THR A 135 16.62 -9.67 -7.36
CA THR A 135 17.51 -9.82 -6.22
C THR A 135 16.94 -9.00 -5.07
N ILE A 136 15.97 -9.55 -4.35
CA ILE A 136 15.60 -9.07 -3.01
C ILE A 136 16.82 -9.33 -2.13
N ALA A 137 17.86 -8.52 -2.30
CA ALA A 137 19.07 -8.59 -1.53
C ALA A 137 18.70 -8.09 -0.15
N THR A 138 18.41 -9.03 0.73
CA THR A 138 18.31 -8.69 2.14
C THR A 138 19.73 -8.47 2.66
N TRP A 139 19.87 -7.55 3.60
CA TRP A 139 21.15 -7.33 4.26
C TRP A 139 21.62 -8.64 4.90
N LEU A 140 22.80 -9.10 4.46
CA LEU A 140 23.53 -10.21 5.05
C LEU A 140 24.60 -9.62 5.98
N PRO A 141 24.71 -10.08 7.23
CA PRO A 141 25.81 -9.69 8.09
C PRO A 141 27.15 -10.03 7.43
N GLN A 142 28.14 -9.15 7.59
CA GLN A 142 29.49 -9.43 7.09
C GLN A 142 30.07 -10.63 7.84
N SER A 143 30.50 -11.66 7.11
CA SER A 143 31.31 -12.74 7.70
C SER A 143 32.73 -12.25 7.98
N THR A 144 33.22 -12.45 9.19
CA THR A 144 34.63 -12.24 9.53
C THR A 144 35.44 -13.52 9.30
N PRO A 145 36.67 -13.45 8.74
CA PRO A 145 37.50 -14.65 8.51
C PRO A 145 37.75 -15.48 9.78
N ASP A 146 37.72 -14.84 10.95
CA ASP A 146 38.21 -15.42 12.21
C ASP A 146 37.10 -15.76 13.23
N GLY A 147 35.81 -15.66 12.88
CA GLY A 147 34.76 -15.97 13.86
C GLY A 147 33.35 -15.47 13.54
N ILE A 148 32.50 -15.49 14.58
CA ILE A 148 31.09 -15.07 14.53
C ILE A 148 31.05 -13.53 14.59
N PRO A 149 30.56 -12.84 13.55
CA PRO A 149 30.44 -11.39 13.57
C PRO A 149 29.40 -10.94 14.61
N LEU A 150 29.69 -9.85 15.34
CA LEU A 150 28.67 -9.16 16.12
C LEU A 150 27.68 -8.49 15.17
N ILE A 151 26.51 -9.10 15.05
CA ILE A 151 25.41 -8.57 14.24
C ILE A 151 24.73 -7.47 15.04
N LEU A 152 24.91 -6.22 14.61
CA LEU A 152 24.20 -5.07 15.16
C LEU A 152 23.03 -4.71 14.24
N PRO A 153 21.80 -5.14 14.58
CA PRO A 153 20.62 -4.88 13.76
C PRO A 153 20.33 -3.38 13.74
N CYS A 154 19.81 -2.89 12.62
CA CYS A 154 19.43 -1.48 12.47
C CYS A 154 20.58 -0.46 12.64
N VAL A 155 21.84 -0.90 12.71
CA VAL A 155 23.02 -0.04 12.75
C VAL A 155 23.60 0.08 11.33
N GLY A 156 24.09 1.28 10.98
CA GLY A 156 24.75 1.53 9.69
C GLY A 156 26.03 0.70 9.52
N ASP A 157 26.41 0.38 8.28
CA ASP A 157 27.54 -0.54 8.03
C ASP A 157 28.88 0.02 8.56
N ARG A 158 29.05 1.34 8.58
CA ARG A 158 30.26 1.98 9.12
C ARG A 158 30.40 1.74 10.64
N PRO A 159 29.43 2.09 11.49
CA PRO A 159 29.49 1.76 12.92
C PRO A 159 29.52 0.25 13.19
N ALA A 160 28.75 -0.56 12.46
CA ALA A 160 28.80 -2.02 12.60
C ALA A 160 30.20 -2.59 12.34
N ARG A 161 30.90 -2.09 11.31
CA ARG A 161 32.30 -2.45 11.04
C ARG A 161 33.27 -1.98 12.11
N ALA A 162 33.09 -0.78 12.64
CA ALA A 162 33.95 -0.25 13.68
C ALA A 162 33.87 -1.11 14.95
N VAL A 163 32.67 -1.51 15.37
CA VAL A 163 32.49 -2.39 16.52
C VAL A 163 33.09 -3.78 16.27
N ASN A 164 32.82 -4.40 15.12
CA ASN A 164 33.40 -5.71 14.78
C ASN A 164 34.93 -5.69 14.72
N LYS A 165 35.57 -4.55 14.41
CA LYS A 165 37.02 -4.39 14.49
C LYS A 165 37.54 -4.22 15.92
N ALA A 166 36.75 -3.62 16.81
CA ALA A 166 37.15 -3.37 18.20
C ALA A 166 36.98 -4.60 19.11
N VAL A 167 36.16 -5.57 18.70
CA VAL A 167 35.97 -6.85 19.42
C VAL A 167 37.03 -7.90 19.01
N LYS A 168 37.89 -7.57 18.03
CA LYS A 168 39.12 -8.32 17.73
C LYS A 168 40.28 -7.78 18.55
#